data_AF-A0ABC8USM1-F1
#
_entry.id   AF-A0ABC8USM1-F1
#
_cell.length_a   1.000
_cell.length_b   1.000
_cell.length_c   1.000
_cell.angle_alpha   90.00
_cell.angle_beta   90.00
_cell.angle_gamma   90.00
#
_symmetry.space_group_name_H-M   'P 1'
#
loop_
_entity.id
_entity.type
_entity.pdbx_description
1 polymer ?
#
loop_
_entity_poly.entity_id
_entity_poly.type
_entity_poly.pdbx_seq_one_letter_code
_entity_poly.pdbx_strand_id
1 'polypeptide(L)'
;MMRYLSTKCAPNLRKINPKVPPEVAASIAEGLYNIIKQHGPSTVSNTWNHAKEAGISGLNSKTHMKIMLKWMTGRKILKLFCNHVGSSKKFLHRTLPEEPQTDLAKNSLELNLQAEKSSMKWKKKIQ
;
A
#
# COMPACT_ATOMS: atom_id res chain seq x y z
N MET A 1 10.13 -36.13 -4.70
CA MET A 1 8.75 -35.59 -4.61
C MET A 1 8.84 -34.09 -4.29
N MET A 2 8.71 -33.20 -5.27
CA MET A 2 8.85 -31.74 -5.05
C MET A 2 7.47 -31.14 -4.76
N ARG A 3 7.23 -30.70 -3.52
CA ARG A 3 5.97 -30.04 -3.12
C ARG A 3 6.07 -28.53 -3.40
N TYR A 4 5.49 -28.06 -4.49
CA TYR A 4 5.23 -26.63 -4.70
C TYR A 4 3.93 -26.24 -4.02
N LEU A 5 3.99 -25.86 -2.75
CA LEU A 5 2.89 -25.16 -2.07
C LEU A 5 3.36 -23.75 -1.73
N SER A 6 3.09 -22.81 -2.64
CA SER A 6 3.10 -21.38 -2.30
C SER A 6 2.03 -20.67 -3.12
N THR A 7 0.78 -20.75 -2.66
CA THR A 7 -0.25 -19.82 -3.09
C THR A 7 0.09 -18.46 -2.52
N LYS A 8 0.27 -17.46 -3.39
CA LYS A 8 0.51 -16.08 -2.96
C LYS A 8 -0.68 -15.61 -2.11
N CYS A 9 -0.47 -15.32 -0.84
CA CYS A 9 -1.51 -14.77 0.03
C CYS A 9 -1.99 -13.43 -0.54
N ALA A 10 -3.30 -13.26 -0.69
CA ALA A 10 -3.89 -11.97 -1.01
C ALA A 10 -3.50 -10.94 0.08
N PRO A 11 -3.07 -9.73 -0.29
CA PRO A 11 -2.68 -8.72 0.70
C PRO A 11 -3.89 -8.35 1.57
N ASN A 12 -3.76 -8.49 2.88
CA ASN A 12 -4.83 -8.14 3.81
C ASN A 12 -4.95 -6.62 3.95
N LEU A 13 -5.72 -6.00 3.05
CA LEU A 13 -5.84 -4.53 2.96
C LEU A 13 -6.44 -3.89 4.22
N ARG A 14 -7.38 -4.57 4.89
CA ARG A 14 -8.01 -4.10 6.14
C ARG A 14 -6.99 -3.87 7.25
N LYS A 15 -5.95 -4.70 7.34
CA LYS A 15 -4.91 -4.60 8.37
C LYS A 15 -3.87 -3.49 8.11
N ILE A 16 -3.84 -2.92 6.91
CA ILE A 16 -2.81 -1.95 6.49
C ILE A 16 -3.34 -0.50 6.57
N ASN A 17 -4.53 -0.29 7.13
CA ASN A 17 -5.08 1.06 7.25
C ASN A 17 -4.23 1.92 8.21
N PRO A 18 -3.69 3.08 7.76
CA PRO A 18 -3.03 4.03 8.64
C PRO A 18 -4.04 4.52 9.68
N LYS A 19 -3.56 4.76 10.89
CA LYS A 19 -4.36 5.30 12.00
C LYS A 19 -4.55 6.82 11.84
N VAL A 20 -4.89 7.27 10.64
CA VAL A 20 -5.10 8.68 10.32
C VAL A 20 -6.42 8.82 9.55
N PRO A 21 -7.10 9.99 9.65
CA PRO A 21 -8.29 10.25 8.85
C PRO A 21 -8.01 10.07 7.35
N PRO A 22 -9.01 9.62 6.56
CA PRO A 22 -8.81 9.31 5.15
C PRO A 22 -8.36 10.52 4.33
N GLU A 23 -8.83 11.73 4.67
CA GLU A 23 -8.44 12.99 4.03
C GLU A 23 -6.95 13.27 4.21
N VAL A 24 -6.48 13.21 5.46
CA VAL A 24 -5.05 13.39 5.79
C VAL A 24 -4.20 12.30 5.15
N ALA A 25 -4.70 11.05 5.09
CA ALA A 25 -4.02 9.96 4.42
C ALA A 25 -3.83 10.25 2.92
N ALA A 26 -4.85 10.79 2.25
CA ALA A 26 -4.80 11.13 0.83
C ALA A 26 -3.76 12.23 0.57
N SER A 27 -3.75 13.32 1.35
CA SER A 27 -2.76 14.40 1.21
C SER A 27 -1.32 13.90 1.41
N ILE A 28 -1.08 13.05 2.41
CA ILE A 28 0.24 12.46 2.64
C ILE A 28 0.61 11.53 1.46
N ALA A 29 -0.34 10.78 0.92
CA ALA A 29 -0.10 9.87 -0.20
C ALA A 29 0.28 10.64 -1.48
N GLU A 30 -0.37 11.76 -1.77
CA GLU A 30 -0.02 12.63 -2.89
C GLU A 30 1.40 13.20 -2.76
N GLY A 31 1.77 13.68 -1.58
CA GLY A 31 3.13 14.16 -1.31
C GLY A 31 4.18 13.07 -1.55
N LEU A 32 3.95 11.86 -1.04
CA LEU A 32 4.84 10.71 -1.25
C LEU A 32 4.88 10.27 -2.72
N TYR A 33 3.75 10.31 -3.42
CA TYR A 33 3.67 9.98 -4.84
C TYR A 33 4.52 10.94 -5.67
N ASN A 34 4.40 12.25 -5.42
CA ASN A 34 5.19 13.26 -6.11
C ASN A 34 6.68 13.08 -5.88
N ILE A 35 7.12 12.80 -4.66
CA ILE A 35 8.54 12.53 -4.36
C ILE A 35 9.05 11.32 -5.16
N ILE A 36 8.31 10.22 -5.19
CA ILE A 36 8.74 9.02 -5.94
C ILE A 36 8.69 9.30 -7.46
N LYS A 37 7.75 10.13 -7.93
CA LYS A 37 7.66 10.53 -9.35
C LYS A 37 8.86 11.39 -9.76
N GLN A 38 9.32 12.30 -8.91
CA GLN A 38 10.46 13.18 -9.17
C GLN A 38 11.81 12.47 -9.08
N HIS A 39 12.06 11.73 -8.00
CA HIS A 39 13.36 11.06 -7.77
C HIS A 39 13.46 9.68 -8.42
N GLY A 40 12.33 9.13 -8.88
CA GLY A 40 12.25 7.77 -9.43
C GLY A 40 12.17 6.67 -8.36
N PRO A 41 12.29 5.40 -8.79
CA PRO A 41 12.13 4.27 -7.89
C PRO A 41 13.13 4.27 -6.74
N SER A 42 12.63 4.39 -5.51
CA SER A 42 13.47 4.59 -4.33
C SER A 42 13.19 3.57 -3.22
N THR A 43 14.19 3.34 -2.36
CA THR A 43 14.04 2.51 -1.17
C THR A 43 13.33 3.30 -0.07
N VAL A 44 12.69 2.61 0.88
CA VAL A 44 12.03 3.25 2.04
C VAL A 44 12.97 4.21 2.78
N SER A 45 14.25 3.89 2.93
CA SER A 45 15.19 4.80 3.60
C SER A 45 15.44 6.08 2.79
N ASN A 46 15.62 5.96 1.48
CA ASN A 46 15.87 7.12 0.63
C ASN A 46 14.62 8.01 0.51
N THR A 47 13.44 7.39 0.33
CA THR A 47 12.16 8.11 0.30
C THR A 47 11.92 8.90 1.59
N TRP A 48 12.32 8.37 2.75
CA TRP A 48 12.20 9.08 4.03
C TRP A 48 13.07 10.33 4.11
N ASN A 49 14.29 10.27 3.60
CA ASN A 49 15.18 11.43 3.58
C ASN A 49 14.58 12.52 2.69
N HIS A 50 14.17 12.16 1.47
CA HIS A 50 13.50 13.08 0.55
C HIS A 50 12.19 13.64 1.13
N ALA A 51 11.41 12.82 1.85
CA ALA A 51 10.18 13.28 2.51
C ALA A 51 10.43 14.25 3.66
N LYS A 52 11.54 14.11 4.39
CA LYS A 52 11.95 15.11 5.39
C LYS A 52 12.39 16.41 4.73
N GLU A 53 13.19 16.32 3.67
CA GLU A 53 13.68 17.48 2.92
C GLU A 53 12.52 18.26 2.28
N ALA A 54 11.52 17.56 1.76
CA ALA A 54 10.31 18.15 1.20
C ALA A 54 9.29 18.62 2.26
N GLY A 55 9.46 18.30 3.54
CA GLY A 55 8.61 18.78 4.63
C GLY A 55 7.14 18.34 4.54
N ILE A 56 6.85 17.06 4.26
CA ILE A 56 5.46 16.58 4.16
C ILE A 56 4.71 16.74 5.49
N SER A 57 3.64 17.55 5.49
CA SER A 57 2.76 17.74 6.64
C SER A 57 2.07 16.43 7.05
N GLY A 58 2.14 16.08 8.34
CA GLY A 58 1.45 14.90 8.91
C GLY A 58 2.28 13.60 8.92
N LEU A 59 3.50 13.62 8.37
CA LEU A 59 4.39 12.46 8.39
C LEU A 59 5.30 12.42 9.63
N ASN A 60 4.82 11.84 10.72
CA ASN A 60 5.51 11.88 12.02
C ASN A 60 6.78 10.99 12.14
N SER A 61 6.85 9.85 11.45
CA SER A 61 7.96 8.90 11.63
C SER A 61 8.21 8.01 10.41
N LYS A 62 9.40 7.41 10.34
CA LYS A 62 9.75 6.42 9.31
C LYS A 62 8.80 5.21 9.31
N THR A 63 8.34 4.79 10.50
CA THR A 63 7.34 3.72 10.64
C THR A 63 5.99 4.15 10.08
N HIS A 64 5.56 5.39 10.37
CA HIS A 64 4.33 5.95 9.81
C HIS A 64 4.40 6.01 8.28
N MET A 65 5.50 6.50 7.73
CA MET A 65 5.74 6.51 6.29
C MET A 65 5.71 5.11 5.68
N LYS A 66 6.33 4.11 6.32
CA LYS A 66 6.30 2.72 5.85
C LYS A 66 4.87 2.16 5.81
N ILE A 67 4.03 2.50 6.79
CA ILE A 67 2.60 2.12 6.78
C ILE A 67 1.89 2.78 5.60
N MET A 68 2.12 4.07 5.37
CA MET A 68 1.58 4.80 4.21
C MET A 68 1.99 4.17 2.88
N LEU A 69 3.27 3.83 2.69
CA LEU A 69 3.76 3.16 1.48
C LEU A 69 3.12 1.78 1.26
N LYS A 70 2.89 1.01 2.34
CA LYS A 70 2.18 -0.27 2.25
C LYS A 70 0.70 -0.07 1.90
N TRP A 71 0.06 0.95 2.48
CA TRP A 71 -1.33 1.31 2.20
C TRP A 71 -1.53 1.75 0.75
N MET A 72 -0.62 2.58 0.23
CA MET A 72 -0.56 2.99 -1.17
C MET A 72 -0.36 1.78 -2.09
N THR A 73 0.52 0.86 -1.72
CA THR A 73 0.76 -0.37 -2.49
C THR A 73 -0.48 -1.27 -2.52
N GLY A 74 -1.19 -1.39 -1.39
CA GLY A 74 -2.44 -2.15 -1.29
C GLY A 74 -3.56 -1.60 -2.18
N ARG A 75 -3.58 -0.28 -2.40
CA ARG A 75 -4.50 0.42 -3.32
C ARG A 75 -4.00 0.51 -4.77
N LYS A 76 -2.90 -0.16 -5.11
CA LYS A 76 -2.27 -0.10 -6.45
C LYS A 76 -1.81 1.31 -6.87
N ILE A 77 -1.59 2.22 -5.92
CA ILE A 77 -0.99 3.55 -6.18
C ILE A 77 0.51 3.41 -6.45
N LEU A 78 1.17 2.52 -5.69
CA LEU A 78 2.59 2.20 -5.85
C LEU A 78 2.77 0.71 -6.13
N LYS A 79 3.85 0.39 -6.83
CA LYS A 79 4.30 -0.99 -7.04
C LYS A 79 5.64 -1.20 -6.35
N LEU A 80 5.67 -2.15 -5.41
CA LEU A 80 6.93 -2.63 -4.82
C LEU A 80 7.54 -3.69 -5.73
N PHE A 81 8.79 -3.51 -6.12
CA PHE A 81 9.54 -4.52 -6.87
C PHE A 81 10.91 -4.76 -6.26
N CYS A 82 11.45 -5.95 -6.51
CA CYS A 82 12.79 -6.33 -6.11
C CYS A 82 13.73 -6.10 -7.30
N ASN A 83 14.78 -5.31 -7.08
CA ASN A 83 15.91 -5.20 -7.97
C ASN A 83 17.06 -6.05 -7.40
N HIS A 84 17.51 -7.02 -8.19
CA HIS A 84 18.61 -7.92 -7.81
C HIS A 84 19.92 -7.36 -8.35
N VAL A 85 20.83 -6.99 -7.45
CA VAL A 85 22.16 -6.49 -7.81
C VAL A 85 23.20 -7.45 -7.23
N GLY A 86 23.76 -8.30 -8.09
CA GLY A 86 24.69 -9.36 -7.67
C GLY A 86 23.98 -10.38 -6.78
N SER A 87 24.41 -10.54 -5.53
CA SER A 87 23.76 -11.40 -4.52
C SER A 87 22.79 -10.62 -3.59
N SER A 88 22.72 -9.30 -3.75
CA SER A 88 21.92 -8.42 -2.87
C SER A 88 20.54 -8.12 -3.45
N LYS A 89 19.50 -8.19 -2.60
CA LYS A 89 18.13 -7.80 -2.95
C LYS A 89 17.84 -6.38 -2.46
N LYS A 90 17.48 -5.49 -3.38
CA LYS A 90 17.02 -4.13 -3.09
C LYS A 90 15.54 -4.02 -3.41
N PHE A 91 14.74 -3.56 -2.47
CA PHE A 91 13.31 -3.34 -2.68
C PHE A 91 13.05 -1.86 -2.94
N LEU A 92 12.39 -1.58 -4.06
CA LEU A 92 12.15 -0.23 -4.56
C LEU A 92 10.65 0.00 -4.76
N HIS A 93 10.17 1.18 -4.39
CA HIS A 93 8.82 1.64 -4.67
C HIS A 93 8.81 2.42 -5.98
N ARG A 94 7.95 2.04 -6.92
CA ARG A 94 7.74 2.71 -8.21
C ARG A 94 6.30 3.21 -8.30
N THR A 95 6.13 4.38 -8.91
CA THR A 95 4.83 4.92 -9.32
C THR A 95 4.29 4.13 -10.51
N LEU A 96 3.02 3.75 -10.49
CA LEU A 96 2.39 3.12 -11.64
C LEU A 96 2.15 4.21 -12.71
N PRO A 97 2.33 3.92 -14.03
CA PRO A 97 1.95 4.86 -15.07
C PRO A 97 0.47 5.24 -14.90
N GLU A 98 0.24 6.54 -14.82
CA GLU A 98 -1.05 7.14 -14.47
C GLU A 98 -2.02 7.04 -15.65
N GLU A 99 -3.01 6.15 -15.56
CA GLU A 99 -4.34 6.55 -16.03
C GLU A 99 -4.90 7.55 -15.00
N PRO A 100 -5.51 8.67 -15.43
CA PRO A 100 -5.87 9.78 -14.56
C PRO A 100 -6.85 9.33 -13.48
N GLN A 101 -6.37 9.25 -12.24
CA GLN A 101 -7.15 8.81 -11.08
C GLN A 101 -8.09 9.93 -10.61
N THR A 102 -9.21 10.11 -11.30
CA THR A 102 -10.37 10.90 -10.83
C THR A 102 -11.23 10.12 -9.81
N ASP A 103 -10.79 8.94 -9.36
CA ASP A 103 -11.57 8.00 -8.52
C ASP A 103 -11.04 7.81 -7.08
N LEU A 104 -10.19 8.72 -6.59
CA LEU A 104 -9.80 8.74 -5.17
C LEU A 104 -10.99 9.06 -4.23
N ALA A 105 -12.04 9.72 -4.74
CA ALA A 105 -13.25 10.03 -3.98
C ALA A 105 -14.33 8.94 -4.01
N LYS A 106 -14.43 8.12 -5.08
CA LYS A 106 -15.55 7.18 -5.25
C LYS A 106 -15.43 5.91 -4.41
N ASN A 107 -14.21 5.49 -4.07
CA ASN A 107 -13.97 4.25 -3.32
C ASN A 107 -14.30 4.34 -1.81
N SER A 108 -14.61 5.53 -1.28
CA SER A 108 -15.09 5.67 0.11
C SER A 108 -16.58 5.36 0.26
N LEU A 109 -17.38 5.43 -0.82
CA LEU A 109 -18.82 5.18 -0.77
C LEU A 109 -19.18 3.71 -1.01
N GLU A 110 -18.37 2.96 -1.78
CA GLU A 110 -18.75 1.60 -2.20
C GLU A 110 -18.47 0.49 -1.17
N LEU A 111 -17.74 0.79 -0.09
CA LEU A 111 -17.47 -0.20 0.98
C LEU A 111 -18.57 -0.27 2.07
N ASN A 112 -19.57 0.62 2.05
CA ASN A 112 -20.65 0.63 3.05
C ASN A 112 -21.89 -0.18 2.67
N LEU A 113 -22.02 -0.71 1.45
CA LEU A 113 -23.22 -1.46 1.02
C LEU A 113 -23.07 -2.99 0.97
N GLN A 114 -21.87 -3.56 1.20
CA GLN A 114 -21.66 -5.02 1.13
C GLN A 114 -21.41 -5.70 2.50
N ALA A 115 -21.65 -5.01 3.61
CA ALA A 115 -21.46 -5.59 4.95
C ALA A 115 -22.66 -6.41 5.48
N GLU A 116 -23.76 -6.49 4.74
CA GLU A 116 -24.88 -7.40 5.05
C GLU A 116 -24.97 -8.50 4.00
N LYS A 117 -25.06 -9.76 4.46
CA LYS A 117 -25.23 -11.01 3.69
C LYS A 117 -23.95 -11.68 3.18
N SER A 118 -23.23 -12.32 4.11
CA SER A 118 -22.91 -13.75 3.96
C SER A 118 -22.55 -14.38 5.31
N SER A 119 -23.51 -14.47 6.22
CA SER A 119 -23.44 -15.40 7.35
C SER A 119 -23.83 -16.79 6.82
N MET A 120 -22.86 -17.58 6.37
CA MET A 120 -23.07 -19.00 6.12
C MET A 120 -22.37 -19.83 7.20
N LYS A 121 -23.21 -20.29 8.14
CA LYS A 121 -22.92 -21.26 9.20
C LYS A 121 -22.44 -22.58 8.60
N TRP A 122 -21.23 -23.03 8.96
CA TRP A 122 -20.81 -24.41 8.69
C TRP A 122 -21.34 -25.32 9.81
N LYS A 123 -22.33 -26.16 9.49
CA LYS A 123 -22.76 -27.27 10.37
C LYS A 123 -21.74 -28.41 10.25
N LYS A 124 -21.19 -28.86 11.39
CA LYS A 124 -20.44 -30.12 11.48
C LYS A 124 -21.40 -31.30 11.29
N LYS A 125 -21.08 -32.23 10.39
CA LYS A 125 -21.71 -33.56 10.30
C LYS A 125 -20.78 -34.59 10.94
N ILE A 126 -21.41 -35.40 11.78
CA ILE A 126 -20.90 -36.51 12.57
C ILE A 126 -20.55 -37.69 11.65
N GLN A 127 -19.53 -38.46 12.03
CA GLN A 127 -19.54 -39.91 11.91
C GLN A 127 -18.94 -40.50 13.18
#